data_AF-A0A1V5TYW4-F1
#
_entry.id   AF-A0A1V5TYW4-F1
#
_cell.length_a   1.000
_cell.length_b   1.000
_cell.length_c   1.000
_cell.angle_alpha   90.00
_cell.angle_beta   90.00
_cell.angle_gamma   90.00
#
_symmetry.space_group_name_H-M   'P 1'
#
loop_
_entity.id
_entity.type
_entity.pdbx_description
1 polymer ?
#
loop_
_entity_poly.entity_id
_entity_poly.type
_entity_poly.pdbx_seq_one_letter_code
_entity_poly.pdbx_strand_id
1 'polypeptide(L)'
;MKAKLIPRALLALLLIAATLLSPVGQTVTLAKQGEPGQVTADGVKLRAGPDTDSDALAELNCGQEVEVLGEDGNWYKVMYQGSVVGYIRKDYLFVNSTGSRGAYVKTDGTALMGGPAADSYVVMTLSAGQGLKVKALLGEWYYAVVDTSAGYIHRTNLTITTSSVAGAGMLKQGMQGEEVKKLQQALYDRGFLTKQSSVTGVFDTSTRDAVKEYQQAIGLSADGVAGTLTLDSIYDPGNKVEKANADFYKLKGTVVLLDWFKGGAEWLAKGARFTVTDVRTGKSFRARRFGGWYHADCEPCTAYDAKIMKSFEGYSWNRRPIWITYDGKTVAASMHTMPHMVDPTPGDGFNGHFCIHLLHSKVHETSAECPRHQSCVYEAYKAGRAD
;
A
#
# COMPACT_ATOMS: atom_id res chain seq x y z
N MET A 1 -15.58 26.73 -64.06
CA MET A 1 -14.33 26.30 -64.74
C MET A 1 -13.69 27.47 -65.46
N LYS A 2 -12.54 27.95 -64.97
CA LYS A 2 -11.29 28.24 -65.72
C LYS A 2 -10.44 29.24 -64.93
N ALA A 3 -9.31 28.72 -64.43
CA ALA A 3 -8.22 29.44 -63.80
C ALA A 3 -7.50 30.40 -64.76
N LYS A 4 -6.78 31.39 -64.20
CA LYS A 4 -5.61 32.06 -64.81
C LYS A 4 -4.79 32.69 -63.66
N LEU A 5 -3.73 32.02 -63.22
CA LEU A 5 -2.31 32.21 -63.61
C LEU A 5 -1.71 33.56 -63.20
N ILE A 6 -0.75 33.46 -62.28
CA ILE A 6 0.28 34.43 -61.86
C ILE A 6 1.25 34.72 -63.04
N PRO A 7 1.93 35.88 -63.06
CA PRO A 7 3.30 35.96 -63.57
C PRO A 7 4.32 36.44 -62.51
N ARG A 8 5.49 35.80 -62.55
CA ARG A 8 6.74 36.10 -61.85
C ARG A 8 7.61 37.06 -62.68
N ALA A 9 8.41 37.90 -62.01
CA ALA A 9 9.71 38.43 -62.46
C ALA A 9 10.48 38.88 -61.19
N LEU A 10 11.60 38.27 -60.76
CA LEU A 10 13.02 38.42 -61.18
C LEU A 10 13.44 39.90 -61.35
N LEU A 11 14.60 40.42 -60.91
CA LEU A 11 15.77 40.02 -60.12
C LEU A 11 16.62 41.31 -60.05
N ALA A 12 17.19 41.72 -58.91
CA ALA A 12 18.33 42.66 -58.92
C ALA A 12 19.22 42.46 -57.69
N LEU A 13 20.39 41.90 -57.96
CA LEU A 13 21.55 41.72 -57.10
C LEU A 13 22.19 43.08 -56.79
N LEU A 14 22.61 43.31 -55.55
CA LEU A 14 23.72 44.23 -55.26
C LEU A 14 24.54 43.66 -54.08
N LEU A 15 25.69 43.10 -54.45
CA LEU A 15 26.77 42.71 -53.56
C LEU A 15 27.46 43.97 -53.03
N ILE A 16 27.53 44.14 -51.71
CA ILE A 16 28.65 44.82 -51.06
C ILE A 16 29.18 43.89 -49.98
N ALA A 17 30.36 43.33 -50.25
CA ALA A 17 31.16 42.61 -49.28
C ALA A 17 31.96 43.65 -48.48
N ALA A 18 31.74 43.69 -47.17
CA ALA A 18 32.69 44.24 -46.20
C ALA A 18 32.81 43.24 -45.05
N THR A 19 34.01 42.72 -44.89
CA THR A 19 34.38 41.65 -43.96
C THR A 19 34.60 42.13 -42.53
N LEU A 20 33.90 41.45 -41.61
CA LEU A 20 34.32 40.94 -40.29
C LEU A 20 34.94 41.89 -39.24
N LEU A 21 34.14 42.21 -38.21
CA LEU A 21 34.56 42.06 -36.81
C LEU A 21 33.42 41.41 -35.98
N SER A 22 33.68 40.16 -35.59
CA SER A 22 33.11 39.34 -34.50
C SER A 22 31.58 39.19 -34.30
N PRO A 23 31.05 37.95 -34.27
CA PRO A 23 29.74 37.71 -33.69
C PRO A 23 29.87 37.67 -32.18
N VAL A 24 29.31 38.64 -31.46
CA VAL A 24 28.84 38.32 -30.12
C VAL A 24 27.61 37.47 -30.31
N GLY A 25 27.82 36.17 -30.41
CA GLY A 25 26.77 35.17 -30.22
C GLY A 25 26.30 35.26 -28.79
N GLN A 26 25.40 36.21 -28.50
CA GLN A 26 24.49 36.02 -27.38
C GLN A 26 23.61 34.86 -27.77
N THR A 27 23.98 33.67 -27.28
CA THR A 27 22.99 32.62 -27.06
C THR A 27 21.96 33.21 -26.11
N VAL A 28 20.84 33.67 -26.66
CA VAL A 28 19.62 33.85 -25.86
C VAL A 28 19.22 32.43 -25.47
N THR A 29 19.73 31.96 -24.34
CA THR A 29 19.15 30.84 -23.64
C THR A 29 17.74 31.30 -23.29
N LEU A 30 16.75 30.86 -24.07
CA LEU A 30 15.37 30.94 -23.63
C LEU A 30 15.34 30.22 -22.28
N ALA A 31 15.08 30.97 -21.20
CA ALA A 31 14.84 30.36 -19.90
C ALA A 31 13.79 29.27 -20.12
N LYS A 32 14.04 28.06 -19.61
CA LYS A 32 13.05 26.99 -19.64
C LYS A 32 11.77 27.57 -19.02
N GLN A 33 10.79 27.87 -19.87
CA GLN A 33 9.50 28.38 -19.41
C GLN A 33 8.94 27.31 -18.48
N GLY A 34 8.54 27.71 -17.27
CA GLY A 34 8.04 26.77 -16.29
C GLY A 34 6.76 26.11 -16.79
N GLU A 35 6.49 24.91 -16.27
CA GLU A 35 5.37 24.10 -16.74
C GLU A 35 4.06 24.60 -16.13
N PRO A 36 2.97 24.78 -16.90
CA PRO A 36 1.71 25.24 -16.33
C PRO A 36 1.16 24.20 -15.35
N GLY A 37 0.87 24.66 -14.14
CA GLY A 37 0.26 23.89 -13.06
C GLY A 37 -1.07 24.51 -12.64
N GLN A 38 -2.04 23.67 -12.30
CA GLN A 38 -3.34 24.12 -11.81
C GLN A 38 -3.60 23.60 -10.39
N VAL A 39 -4.08 24.48 -9.52
CA VAL A 39 -4.40 24.15 -8.13
C VAL A 39 -5.65 23.27 -8.07
N THR A 40 -5.61 22.18 -7.30
CA THR A 40 -6.69 21.16 -7.29
C THR A 40 -7.60 21.21 -6.07
N ALA A 41 -7.38 22.15 -5.14
CA ALA A 41 -8.16 22.30 -3.91
C ALA A 41 -8.27 23.77 -3.50
N ASP A 42 -9.26 24.08 -2.67
CA ASP A 42 -9.45 25.41 -2.11
C ASP A 42 -8.58 25.62 -0.86
N GLY A 43 -8.17 26.86 -0.60
CA GLY A 43 -7.38 27.21 0.58
C GLY A 43 -5.93 26.70 0.60
N VAL A 44 -5.36 26.37 -0.55
CA VAL A 44 -3.99 25.86 -0.69
C VAL A 44 -2.99 26.97 -0.39
N LYS A 45 -2.09 26.73 0.56
CA LYS A 45 -1.08 27.72 0.95
C LYS A 45 0.13 27.66 0.02
N LEU A 46 0.46 28.78 -0.63
CA LEU A 46 1.75 29.01 -1.26
C LEU A 46 2.74 29.43 -0.16
N ARG A 47 3.75 28.62 0.10
CA ARG A 47 4.65 28.81 1.24
C ARG A 47 6.02 29.34 0.85
N ALA A 48 6.70 30.03 1.76
CA ALA A 48 8.05 30.55 1.55
C ALA A 48 9.11 29.44 1.41
N GLY A 49 8.91 28.30 2.09
CA GLY A 49 9.77 27.13 2.05
C GLY A 49 9.01 25.81 1.80
N PRO A 50 9.70 24.72 1.43
CA PRO A 50 9.13 23.41 1.13
C PRO A 50 8.77 22.63 2.42
N ASP A 51 8.04 23.24 3.33
CA ASP A 51 7.63 22.68 4.61
C ASP A 51 6.32 23.32 5.10
N THR A 52 5.73 22.81 6.18
CA THR A 52 4.44 23.28 6.70
C THR A 52 4.54 24.42 7.71
N ASP A 53 5.75 24.78 8.12
CA ASP A 53 6.00 25.74 9.21
C ASP A 53 6.39 27.11 8.65
N SER A 54 6.90 27.15 7.42
CA SER A 54 7.19 28.34 6.63
C SER A 54 5.96 29.20 6.40
N ASP A 55 6.15 30.52 6.41
CA ASP A 55 5.10 31.52 6.19
C ASP A 55 4.31 31.26 4.90
N ALA A 56 2.99 31.47 4.98
CA ALA A 56 2.12 31.46 3.81
C ALA A 56 2.21 32.82 3.09
N LEU A 57 2.75 32.80 1.87
CA LEU A 57 2.88 33.97 0.99
C LEU A 57 1.54 34.32 0.31
N ALA A 58 0.72 33.31 0.04
CA ALA A 58 -0.63 33.47 -0.52
C ALA A 58 -1.51 32.25 -0.21
N GLU A 59 -2.82 32.42 -0.36
CA GLU A 59 -3.80 31.34 -0.36
C GLU A 59 -4.43 31.24 -1.75
N LEU A 60 -4.38 30.04 -2.34
CA LEU A 60 -4.86 29.75 -3.68
C LEU A 60 -6.06 28.80 -3.61
N ASN A 61 -7.00 29.01 -4.53
CA ASN A 61 -8.19 28.22 -4.71
C ASN A 61 -8.12 27.31 -5.93
N CYS A 62 -9.03 26.34 -5.98
CA CYS A 62 -9.10 25.38 -7.06
C CYS A 62 -9.23 26.09 -8.42
N GLY A 63 -8.51 25.58 -9.42
CA GLY A 63 -8.50 26.13 -10.78
C GLY A 63 -7.52 27.27 -11.01
N GLN A 64 -6.98 27.90 -9.95
CA GLN A 64 -5.95 28.92 -10.12
C GLN A 64 -4.66 28.33 -10.69
N GLU A 65 -4.03 29.08 -11.60
CA GLU A 65 -2.85 28.65 -12.33
C GLU A 65 -1.55 29.17 -11.70
N VAL A 66 -0.51 28.36 -11.79
CA VAL A 66 0.85 28.68 -11.40
C VAL A 66 1.82 28.17 -12.47
N GLU A 67 3.01 28.73 -12.51
CA GLU A 67 4.10 28.25 -13.35
C GLU A 67 5.07 27.42 -12.51
N VAL A 68 5.21 26.12 -12.80
CA VAL A 68 6.09 25.20 -12.09
C VAL A 68 7.53 25.39 -12.55
N LEU A 69 8.37 25.86 -11.63
CA LEU A 69 9.77 26.17 -11.90
C LEU A 69 10.70 24.99 -11.57
N GLY A 70 10.26 24.07 -10.71
CA GLY A 70 11.04 22.90 -10.31
C GLY A 70 10.40 22.12 -9.17
N GLU A 71 11.11 21.10 -8.72
CA GLU A 71 10.67 20.19 -7.66
C GLU A 71 11.67 20.16 -6.52
N ASP A 72 11.17 20.08 -5.29
CA ASP A 72 11.96 19.87 -4.07
C ASP A 72 11.23 18.87 -3.17
N GLY A 73 11.66 17.61 -3.20
CA GLY A 73 11.00 16.51 -2.51
C GLY A 73 9.51 16.41 -2.86
N ASN A 74 8.65 16.63 -1.87
CA ASN A 74 7.19 16.59 -1.98
C ASN A 74 6.54 17.93 -2.37
N TRP A 75 7.35 18.92 -2.78
CA TRP A 75 6.89 20.26 -3.12
C TRP A 75 7.26 20.61 -4.57
N TYR A 76 6.40 21.38 -5.21
CA TYR A 76 6.74 22.14 -6.40
C TYR A 76 7.18 23.53 -5.98
N LYS A 77 8.29 23.99 -6.53
CA LYS A 77 8.62 25.41 -6.57
C LYS A 77 7.83 26.03 -7.71
N VAL A 78 7.00 27.01 -7.40
CA VAL A 78 6.07 27.61 -8.36
C VAL A 78 6.19 29.13 -8.36
N MET A 79 5.84 29.74 -9.48
CA MET A 79 5.59 31.16 -9.62
C MET A 79 4.09 31.41 -9.73
N TYR A 80 3.59 32.33 -8.91
CA TYR A 80 2.21 32.78 -8.90
C TYR A 80 2.14 34.24 -9.33
N GLN A 81 1.18 34.55 -10.22
CA GLN A 81 0.96 35.90 -10.77
C GLN A 81 2.24 36.54 -11.35
N GLY A 82 3.15 35.72 -11.91
CA GLY A 82 4.38 36.17 -12.57
C GLY A 82 5.43 36.85 -11.67
N SER A 83 5.24 36.87 -10.35
CA SER A 83 6.12 37.62 -9.45
C SER A 83 6.36 36.96 -8.09
N VAL A 84 5.41 36.18 -7.58
CA VAL A 84 5.53 35.54 -6.27
C VAL A 84 6.07 34.12 -6.44
N VAL A 85 7.29 33.87 -5.97
CA VAL A 85 7.90 32.53 -6.00
C VAL A 85 7.77 31.87 -4.62
N GLY A 86 7.20 30.68 -4.59
CA GLY A 86 7.03 29.90 -3.36
C GLY A 86 6.89 28.42 -3.63
N TYR A 87 6.40 27.68 -2.64
CA TYR A 87 6.30 26.23 -2.65
C TYR A 87 4.86 25.79 -2.40
N ILE A 88 4.38 24.87 -3.24
CA ILE A 88 3.07 24.19 -3.08
C ILE A 88 3.31 22.68 -3.03
N ARG A 89 2.66 21.98 -2.09
CA ARG A 89 2.79 20.51 -1.98
C ARG A 89 2.26 19.86 -3.25
N LYS A 90 2.98 18.86 -3.78
CA LYS A 90 2.74 18.28 -5.12
C LYS A 90 1.31 17.76 -5.33
N ASP A 91 0.67 17.32 -4.26
CA ASP A 91 -0.69 16.79 -4.28
C ASP A 91 -1.78 17.85 -4.48
N TYR A 92 -1.46 19.13 -4.32
CA TYR A 92 -2.36 20.24 -4.60
C TYR A 92 -2.20 20.83 -6.00
N LEU A 93 -1.33 20.26 -6.83
CA LEU A 93 -1.08 20.75 -8.18
C LEU A 93 -1.33 19.65 -9.23
N PHE A 94 -1.94 20.04 -10.33
CA PHE A 94 -2.03 19.26 -11.55
C PHE A 94 -1.08 19.88 -12.60
N VAL A 95 -0.06 19.14 -13.03
CA VAL A 95 0.93 19.62 -14.02
C VAL A 95 0.66 18.90 -15.34
N ASN A 96 0.25 19.65 -16.36
CA ASN A 96 -0.30 19.11 -17.61
C ASN A 96 0.70 18.24 -18.41
N SER A 97 2.01 18.50 -18.28
CA SER A 97 3.10 17.87 -19.03
C SER A 97 3.56 16.51 -18.46
N THR A 98 3.37 16.23 -17.17
CA THR A 98 3.95 15.06 -16.49
C THR A 98 3.01 13.85 -16.36
N GLY A 99 1.80 13.92 -16.90
CA GLY A 99 0.92 12.75 -17.00
C GLY A 99 -0.07 12.60 -15.84
N SER A 100 -0.97 11.64 -16.02
CA SER A 100 -2.16 11.45 -15.20
C SER A 100 -1.92 11.45 -13.70
N ARG A 101 -2.93 11.83 -12.93
CA ARG A 101 -3.05 11.53 -11.50
C ARG A 101 -4.02 10.38 -11.28
N GLY A 102 -3.73 9.47 -10.35
CA GLY A 102 -4.70 8.49 -9.88
C GLY A 102 -5.83 9.19 -9.12
N ALA A 103 -7.03 8.65 -9.19
CA ALA A 103 -8.13 9.06 -8.33
C ALA A 103 -9.04 7.88 -7.99
N TYR A 104 -9.79 8.01 -6.90
CA TYR A 104 -10.79 7.04 -6.49
C TYR A 104 -12.16 7.69 -6.40
N VAL A 105 -13.17 6.98 -6.90
CA VAL A 105 -14.57 7.39 -6.85
C VAL A 105 -15.07 7.36 -5.40
N LYS A 106 -15.77 8.41 -4.96
CA LYS A 106 -16.25 8.51 -3.56
C LYS A 106 -17.55 7.75 -3.31
N THR A 107 -18.45 7.74 -4.28
CA THR A 107 -19.83 7.25 -4.13
C THR A 107 -20.25 6.36 -5.30
N ASP A 108 -20.99 5.30 -5.01
CA ASP A 108 -21.62 4.48 -6.04
C ASP A 108 -22.56 5.28 -6.94
N GLY A 109 -22.65 4.87 -8.20
CA GLY A 109 -23.51 5.53 -9.19
C GLY A 109 -22.92 6.84 -9.71
N THR A 110 -21.67 7.17 -9.37
CA THR A 110 -20.99 8.34 -9.95
C THR A 110 -20.93 8.18 -11.47
N ALA A 111 -21.53 9.12 -12.18
CA ALA A 111 -21.55 9.11 -13.63
C ALA A 111 -20.22 9.62 -14.21
N LEU A 112 -19.66 8.85 -15.15
CA LEU A 112 -18.67 9.35 -16.11
C LEU A 112 -19.44 10.03 -17.24
N MET A 113 -19.33 11.35 -17.36
CA MET A 113 -20.11 12.16 -18.30
C MET A 113 -19.38 12.33 -19.64
N GLY A 114 -20.11 12.50 -20.74
CA GLY A 114 -19.53 12.75 -22.06
C GLY A 114 -18.92 14.15 -22.21
N GLY A 115 -19.40 15.12 -21.43
CA GLY A 115 -18.92 16.50 -21.38
C GLY A 115 -18.84 17.05 -19.95
N PRO A 116 -18.13 18.18 -19.73
CA PRO A 116 -17.94 18.80 -18.41
C PRO A 116 -19.18 19.60 -17.97
N ALA A 117 -20.33 18.94 -17.96
CA ALA A 117 -21.61 19.53 -17.60
C ALA A 117 -22.54 18.49 -16.95
N ALA A 118 -23.33 18.93 -15.97
CA ALA A 118 -24.21 18.05 -15.19
C ALA A 118 -25.36 17.43 -16.02
N ASP A 119 -25.73 18.09 -17.12
CA ASP A 119 -26.78 17.68 -18.06
C ASP A 119 -26.23 16.94 -19.30
N SER A 120 -24.94 16.60 -19.32
CA SER A 120 -24.35 15.80 -20.39
C SER A 120 -24.84 14.34 -20.37
N TYR A 121 -24.60 13.59 -21.45
CA TYR A 121 -24.94 12.18 -21.49
C TYR A 121 -23.98 11.36 -20.61
N VAL A 122 -24.48 10.26 -20.03
CA VAL A 122 -23.71 9.35 -19.18
C VAL A 122 -23.01 8.31 -20.05
N VAL A 123 -21.68 8.24 -19.98
CA VAL A 123 -20.85 7.21 -20.64
C VAL A 123 -20.96 5.88 -19.90
N MET A 124 -20.81 5.91 -18.57
CA MET A 124 -20.98 4.76 -17.68
C MET A 124 -21.16 5.21 -16.22
N THR A 125 -21.61 4.30 -15.35
CA THR A 125 -21.64 4.50 -13.90
C THR A 125 -20.47 3.81 -13.23
N LEU A 126 -19.95 4.41 -12.15
CA LEU A 126 -18.77 3.95 -11.43
C LEU A 126 -19.11 3.60 -9.99
N SER A 127 -18.33 2.67 -9.43
CA SER A 127 -18.46 2.22 -8.04
C SER A 127 -17.53 2.98 -7.10
N ALA A 128 -17.93 3.16 -5.85
CA ALA A 128 -17.09 3.72 -4.80
C ALA A 128 -15.79 2.91 -4.63
N GLY A 129 -14.68 3.62 -4.51
CA GLY A 129 -13.35 3.03 -4.45
C GLY A 129 -12.80 2.52 -5.78
N GLN A 130 -13.53 2.66 -6.89
CA GLN A 130 -12.99 2.37 -8.22
C GLN A 130 -11.86 3.36 -8.54
N GLY A 131 -10.70 2.81 -8.89
CA GLY A 131 -9.52 3.58 -9.30
C GLY A 131 -9.63 4.02 -10.76
N LEU A 132 -9.22 5.26 -11.04
CA LEU A 132 -9.17 5.83 -12.39
C LEU A 132 -7.98 6.77 -12.56
N LYS A 133 -7.76 7.23 -13.80
CA LYS A 133 -6.71 8.20 -14.15
C LYS A 133 -7.33 9.53 -14.53
N VAL A 134 -7.06 10.58 -13.77
CA VAL A 134 -7.34 11.97 -14.12
C VAL A 134 -6.26 12.49 -15.04
N LYS A 135 -6.65 13.07 -16.17
CA LYS A 135 -5.79 13.56 -17.25
C LYS A 135 -5.81 15.07 -17.41
N ALA A 136 -6.84 15.74 -16.93
CA ALA A 136 -6.94 17.20 -16.89
C ALA A 136 -8.00 17.65 -15.89
N LEU A 137 -7.96 18.93 -15.51
CA LEU A 137 -9.02 19.63 -14.79
C LEU A 137 -9.52 20.78 -15.70
N LEU A 138 -10.83 20.82 -15.94
CA LEU A 138 -11.51 21.85 -16.74
C LEU A 138 -12.66 22.42 -15.92
N GLY A 139 -12.48 23.64 -15.40
CA GLY A 139 -13.41 24.22 -14.44
C GLY A 139 -13.52 23.32 -13.19
N GLU A 140 -14.72 22.82 -12.90
CA GLU A 140 -14.96 21.88 -11.80
C GLU A 140 -14.95 20.40 -12.21
N TRP A 141 -14.53 20.09 -13.43
CA TRP A 141 -14.61 18.75 -14.00
C TRP A 141 -13.24 18.15 -14.27
N TYR A 142 -13.00 16.96 -13.75
CA TYR A 142 -11.84 16.16 -14.14
C TYR A 142 -12.13 15.40 -15.43
N TYR A 143 -11.25 15.52 -16.41
CA TYR A 143 -11.20 14.57 -17.52
C TYR A 143 -10.53 13.29 -17.03
N ALA A 144 -11.26 12.18 -17.04
CA ALA A 144 -10.89 10.91 -16.43
C ALA A 144 -10.92 9.78 -17.46
N VAL A 145 -10.00 8.84 -17.30
CA VAL A 145 -9.91 7.59 -18.06
C VAL A 145 -10.02 6.42 -17.10
N VAL A 146 -10.95 5.52 -17.37
CA VAL A 146 -11.20 4.29 -16.61
C VAL A 146 -11.34 3.13 -17.59
N ASP A 147 -10.52 2.09 -17.42
CA ASP A 147 -10.38 0.99 -18.38
C ASP A 147 -10.16 1.49 -19.82
N THR A 148 -11.13 1.27 -20.70
CA THR A 148 -11.14 1.73 -22.11
C THR A 148 -12.01 2.96 -22.35
N SER A 149 -12.67 3.47 -21.31
CA SER A 149 -13.61 4.59 -21.37
C SER A 149 -12.97 5.89 -20.90
N ALA A 150 -13.40 7.01 -21.47
CA ALA A 150 -12.97 8.34 -21.05
C ALA A 150 -14.17 9.29 -21.00
N GLY A 151 -14.10 10.27 -20.09
CA GLY A 151 -15.17 11.25 -19.90
C GLY A 151 -14.84 12.22 -18.78
N TYR A 152 -15.86 12.89 -18.26
CA TYR A 152 -15.75 13.94 -17.26
C TYR A 152 -16.44 13.55 -15.97
N ILE A 153 -15.81 13.84 -14.83
CA ILE A 153 -16.39 13.61 -13.51
C ILE A 153 -16.23 14.89 -12.69
N HIS A 154 -17.31 15.30 -12.03
CA HIS A 154 -17.27 16.46 -11.15
C HIS A 154 -16.25 16.25 -10.02
N ARG A 155 -15.43 17.27 -9.72
CA ARG A 155 -14.28 17.15 -8.83
C ARG A 155 -14.62 16.66 -7.43
N THR A 156 -15.82 16.99 -6.95
CA THR A 156 -16.30 16.61 -5.62
C THR A 156 -16.51 15.11 -5.48
N ASN A 157 -16.71 14.39 -6.58
CA ASN A 157 -16.99 12.95 -6.59
C ASN A 157 -15.72 12.09 -6.59
N LEU A 158 -14.55 12.71 -6.74
CA LEU A 158 -13.26 12.02 -6.76
C LEU A 158 -12.38 12.39 -5.58
N THR A 159 -11.57 11.45 -5.15
CA THR A 159 -10.42 11.69 -4.28
C THR A 159 -9.14 11.48 -5.06
N ILE A 160 -8.40 12.56 -5.31
CA ILE A 160 -7.14 12.51 -6.07
C ILE A 160 -6.02 11.90 -5.21
N THR A 161 -5.12 11.15 -5.84
CA THR A 161 -3.96 10.54 -5.21
C THR A 161 -2.67 11.28 -5.57
N THR A 162 -1.58 10.94 -4.88
CA THR A 162 -0.22 11.39 -5.18
C THR A 162 0.47 10.55 -6.25
N SER A 163 -0.07 9.36 -6.55
CA SER A 163 0.42 8.46 -7.59
C SER A 163 -0.13 8.88 -8.95
N SER A 164 0.60 8.58 -10.03
CA SER A 164 0.15 8.82 -11.40
C SER A 164 -0.93 7.83 -11.88
N VAL A 165 -1.14 6.75 -11.10
CA VAL A 165 -2.15 5.71 -11.34
C VAL A 165 -2.76 5.26 -10.00
N ALA A 166 -4.07 5.06 -9.98
CA ALA A 166 -4.77 4.37 -8.89
C ALA A 166 -4.92 2.88 -9.24
N GLY A 167 -4.47 1.99 -8.36
CA GLY A 167 -4.63 0.53 -8.52
C GLY A 167 -6.09 0.07 -8.34
N ALA A 168 -6.36 -1.21 -8.60
CA ALA A 168 -7.68 -1.80 -8.44
C ALA A 168 -8.14 -1.74 -6.96
N GLY A 169 -9.28 -1.07 -6.73
CA GLY A 169 -10.02 -1.00 -5.46
C GLY A 169 -9.27 -0.33 -4.30
N MET A 170 -9.77 0.81 -3.81
CA MET A 170 -9.36 1.35 -2.51
C MET A 170 -10.57 1.94 -1.79
N LEU A 171 -10.81 1.51 -0.55
CA LEU A 171 -11.83 2.07 0.32
C LEU A 171 -11.18 2.82 1.49
N LYS A 172 -11.64 4.04 1.76
CA LYS A 172 -11.17 4.86 2.89
C LYS A 172 -12.26 5.76 3.42
N GLN A 173 -11.96 6.41 4.55
CA GLN A 173 -12.88 7.32 5.21
C GLN A 173 -13.45 8.39 4.24
N GLY A 174 -14.77 8.57 4.31
CA GLY A 174 -15.54 9.48 3.46
C GLY A 174 -16.13 8.83 2.21
N MET A 175 -15.72 7.61 1.85
CA MET A 175 -16.35 6.84 0.77
C MET A 175 -17.66 6.19 1.24
N GLN A 176 -18.61 6.03 0.32
CA GLN A 176 -19.92 5.47 0.62
C GLN A 176 -20.43 4.59 -0.51
N GLY A 177 -21.07 3.47 -0.20
CA GLY A 177 -21.63 2.56 -1.20
C GLY A 177 -21.66 1.10 -0.76
N GLU A 178 -22.09 0.22 -1.66
CA GLU A 178 -22.19 -1.22 -1.47
C GLU A 178 -20.82 -1.85 -1.22
N GLU A 179 -19.75 -1.38 -1.86
CA GLU A 179 -18.40 -1.88 -1.57
C GLU A 179 -17.93 -1.56 -0.14
N VAL A 180 -18.31 -0.39 0.38
CA VAL A 180 -18.07 -0.04 1.79
C VAL A 180 -18.91 -0.91 2.71
N LYS A 181 -20.18 -1.13 2.38
CA LYS A 181 -21.10 -1.97 3.16
C LYS A 181 -20.61 -3.42 3.23
N LYS A 182 -20.11 -3.94 2.10
CA LYS A 182 -19.50 -5.27 2.00
C LYS A 182 -18.25 -5.40 2.87
N LEU A 183 -17.37 -4.39 2.85
CA LEU A 183 -16.20 -4.34 3.74
C LEU A 183 -16.62 -4.33 5.21
N GLN A 184 -17.59 -3.48 5.57
CA GLN A 184 -18.12 -3.38 6.93
C GLN A 184 -18.73 -4.70 7.41
N GLN A 185 -19.52 -5.38 6.56
CA GLN A 185 -20.08 -6.68 6.89
C GLN A 185 -18.96 -7.71 7.13
N ALA A 186 -17.96 -7.75 6.26
CA ALA A 186 -16.82 -8.65 6.40
C ALA A 186 -15.98 -8.38 7.67
N LEU A 187 -15.87 -7.12 8.09
CA LEU A 187 -15.23 -6.72 9.36
C LEU A 187 -16.10 -7.08 10.57
N TYR A 188 -17.42 -6.93 10.46
CA TYR A 188 -18.38 -7.30 11.50
C TYR A 188 -18.38 -8.81 11.74
N ASP A 189 -18.48 -9.60 10.67
CA ASP A 189 -18.49 -11.07 10.75
C ASP A 189 -17.21 -11.61 11.39
N ARG A 190 -16.10 -10.87 11.27
CA ARG A 190 -14.79 -11.19 11.87
C ARG A 190 -14.55 -10.53 13.24
N GLY A 191 -15.53 -9.81 13.77
CA GLY A 191 -15.49 -9.17 15.08
C GLY A 191 -14.64 -7.90 15.18
N PHE A 192 -14.11 -7.38 14.07
CA PHE A 192 -13.36 -6.11 14.04
C PHE A 192 -14.29 -4.91 14.08
N LEU A 193 -15.49 -5.02 13.50
CA LEU A 193 -16.56 -4.07 13.69
C LEU A 193 -17.58 -4.65 14.68
N THR A 194 -17.85 -3.97 15.79
CA THR A 194 -18.56 -4.58 16.93
C THR A 194 -20.08 -4.45 16.89
N LYS A 195 -20.61 -3.58 16.02
CA LYS A 195 -22.04 -3.27 15.94
C LYS A 195 -22.55 -3.50 14.53
N GLN A 196 -23.57 -4.34 14.37
CA GLN A 196 -24.23 -4.55 13.08
C GLN A 196 -24.84 -3.23 12.54
N SER A 197 -25.28 -2.34 13.44
CA SER A 197 -25.78 -1.02 13.07
C SER A 197 -24.72 -0.09 12.48
N SER A 198 -23.43 -0.43 12.58
CA SER A 198 -22.33 0.28 11.91
C SER A 198 -22.11 -0.18 10.47
N VAL A 199 -22.83 -1.21 9.98
CA VAL A 199 -22.83 -1.63 8.56
C VAL A 199 -23.77 -0.73 7.76
N THR A 200 -23.39 0.54 7.65
CA THR A 200 -24.21 1.62 7.07
C THR A 200 -23.98 1.83 5.58
N GLY A 201 -22.88 1.29 5.03
CA GLY A 201 -22.38 1.67 3.71
C GLY A 201 -21.63 3.00 3.69
N VAL A 202 -21.38 3.63 4.85
CA VAL A 202 -20.60 4.87 4.98
C VAL A 202 -19.29 4.57 5.69
N PHE A 203 -18.15 4.85 5.04
CA PHE A 203 -16.84 4.60 5.59
C PHE A 203 -16.51 5.74 6.57
N ASP A 204 -16.97 5.58 7.79
CA ASP A 204 -16.79 6.53 8.88
C ASP A 204 -15.54 6.23 9.74
N THR A 205 -15.39 6.96 10.84
CA THR A 205 -14.33 6.76 11.83
C THR A 205 -14.34 5.33 12.38
N SER A 206 -15.52 4.75 12.65
CA SER A 206 -15.63 3.39 13.21
C SER A 206 -15.13 2.33 12.23
N THR A 207 -15.44 2.51 10.94
CA THR A 207 -14.98 1.63 9.87
C THR A 207 -13.47 1.74 9.69
N ARG A 208 -12.92 2.96 9.70
CA ARG A 208 -11.47 3.19 9.63
C ARG A 208 -10.73 2.50 10.77
N ASP A 209 -11.24 2.63 11.99
CA ASP A 209 -10.58 2.05 13.16
C ASP A 209 -10.69 0.51 13.12
N ALA A 210 -11.82 -0.07 12.68
CA ALA A 210 -11.95 -1.51 12.43
C ALA A 210 -10.98 -2.01 11.34
N VAL A 211 -10.78 -1.24 10.26
CA VAL A 211 -9.77 -1.55 9.24
C VAL A 211 -8.36 -1.53 9.82
N LYS A 212 -8.02 -0.55 10.67
CA LYS A 212 -6.71 -0.52 11.36
C LYS A 212 -6.50 -1.75 12.23
N GLU A 213 -7.48 -2.11 13.03
CA GLU A 213 -7.40 -3.31 13.86
C GLU A 213 -7.24 -4.58 13.03
N TYR A 214 -8.00 -4.70 11.94
CA TYR A 214 -7.87 -5.82 11.01
C TYR A 214 -6.49 -5.86 10.37
N GLN A 215 -5.99 -4.73 9.86
CA GLN A 215 -4.65 -4.61 9.29
C GLN A 215 -3.57 -5.03 10.29
N GLN A 216 -3.67 -4.60 11.55
CA GLN A 216 -2.78 -5.04 12.63
C GLN A 216 -2.85 -6.55 12.83
N ALA A 217 -4.06 -7.13 12.83
CA ALA A 217 -4.29 -8.55 13.02
C ALA A 217 -3.70 -9.45 11.93
N ILE A 218 -3.51 -8.91 10.71
CA ILE A 218 -2.90 -9.62 9.58
C ILE A 218 -1.46 -9.14 9.28
N GLY A 219 -0.85 -8.34 10.16
CA GLY A 219 0.54 -7.89 10.04
C GLY A 219 0.79 -6.86 8.93
N LEU A 220 -0.23 -6.10 8.52
CA LEU A 220 -0.10 -4.96 7.62
C LEU A 220 0.12 -3.65 8.40
N SER A 221 0.57 -2.62 7.68
CA SER A 221 0.55 -1.25 8.19
C SER A 221 -0.88 -0.83 8.50
N ALA A 222 -1.11 -0.28 9.70
CA ALA A 222 -2.41 0.09 10.23
C ALA A 222 -2.82 1.52 9.85
N ASP A 223 -2.86 1.81 8.55
CA ASP A 223 -3.17 3.14 8.02
C ASP A 223 -4.69 3.45 8.00
N GLY A 224 -5.54 2.44 8.12
CA GLY A 224 -7.00 2.58 8.08
C GLY A 224 -7.56 2.75 6.67
N VAL A 225 -6.74 2.47 5.65
CA VAL A 225 -7.12 2.47 4.24
C VAL A 225 -7.21 1.03 3.77
N ALA A 226 -8.40 0.60 3.36
CA ALA A 226 -8.59 -0.71 2.75
C ALA A 226 -8.16 -0.65 1.27
N GLY A 227 -6.84 -0.66 1.05
CA GLY A 227 -6.23 -0.85 -0.27
C GLY A 227 -6.17 -2.31 -0.68
N THR A 228 -5.56 -2.59 -1.83
CA THR A 228 -5.52 -3.93 -2.45
C THR A 228 -5.12 -5.04 -1.49
N LEU A 229 -4.04 -4.89 -0.71
CA LEU A 229 -3.60 -5.93 0.25
C LEU A 229 -4.64 -6.22 1.34
N THR A 230 -5.35 -5.19 1.81
CA THR A 230 -6.40 -5.35 2.82
C THR A 230 -7.65 -5.98 2.23
N LEU A 231 -8.07 -5.54 1.04
CA LEU A 231 -9.25 -6.04 0.35
C LEU A 231 -9.07 -7.50 -0.11
N ASP A 232 -7.93 -7.82 -0.70
CA ASP A 232 -7.59 -9.20 -1.08
C ASP A 232 -7.59 -10.12 0.15
N SER A 233 -7.03 -9.65 1.26
CA SER A 233 -6.98 -10.43 2.50
C SER A 233 -8.38 -10.67 3.09
N ILE A 234 -9.22 -9.64 3.17
CA ILE A 234 -10.54 -9.75 3.83
C ILE A 234 -11.57 -10.48 2.97
N TYR A 235 -11.36 -10.52 1.64
CA TYR A 235 -12.22 -11.26 0.72
C TYR A 235 -11.67 -12.63 0.31
N ASP A 236 -10.45 -13.01 0.72
CA ASP A 236 -9.93 -14.37 0.54
C ASP A 236 -10.81 -15.36 1.35
N PRO A 237 -11.54 -16.30 0.71
CA PRO A 237 -12.40 -17.25 1.41
C PRO A 237 -11.61 -18.19 2.34
N GLY A 238 -10.31 -18.37 2.11
CA GLY A 238 -9.39 -19.11 2.97
C GLY A 238 -8.88 -18.31 4.18
N ASN A 239 -9.07 -17.00 4.22
CA ASN A 239 -8.68 -16.16 5.35
C ASN A 239 -9.78 -16.11 6.42
N LYS A 240 -9.53 -16.80 7.53
CA LYS A 240 -10.42 -16.89 8.71
C LYS A 240 -9.88 -16.12 9.93
N VAL A 241 -9.09 -15.07 9.73
CA VAL A 241 -8.64 -14.22 10.85
C VAL A 241 -9.85 -13.47 11.43
N GLU A 242 -10.00 -13.56 12.74
CA GLU A 242 -11.04 -12.89 13.54
C GLU A 242 -10.37 -12.11 14.67
N LYS A 243 -11.02 -11.05 15.17
CA LYS A 243 -10.47 -10.21 16.25
C LYS A 243 -10.10 -11.03 17.49
N ALA A 244 -10.95 -11.97 17.87
CA ALA A 244 -10.71 -12.87 19.01
C ALA A 244 -9.47 -13.75 18.85
N ASN A 245 -9.04 -14.01 17.61
CA ASN A 245 -7.90 -14.85 17.27
C ASN A 245 -6.70 -14.04 16.76
N ALA A 246 -6.77 -12.70 16.82
CA ALA A 246 -5.69 -11.79 16.44
C ALA A 246 -4.66 -11.57 17.57
N ASP A 247 -5.06 -11.75 18.83
CA ASP A 247 -4.21 -11.57 20.03
C ASP A 247 -3.05 -12.58 20.14
N PHE A 248 -3.05 -13.60 19.27
CA PHE A 248 -1.99 -14.58 19.19
C PHE A 248 -0.67 -13.95 18.71
N TYR A 249 -0.67 -12.82 17.96
CA TYR A 249 0.52 -12.29 17.28
C TYR A 249 1.43 -11.38 18.12
N LYS A 250 1.11 -11.09 19.38
CA LYS A 250 1.95 -10.24 20.24
C LYS A 250 2.84 -11.08 21.16
N LEU A 251 4.14 -10.83 21.08
CA LEU A 251 5.12 -11.22 22.09
C LEU A 251 4.63 -10.85 23.49
N LYS A 252 4.61 -11.82 24.41
CA LYS A 252 4.28 -11.60 25.82
C LYS A 252 5.54 -11.73 26.67
N GLY A 253 5.95 -10.62 27.28
CA GLY A 253 7.03 -10.57 28.28
C GLY A 253 8.43 -10.89 27.72
N THR A 254 9.35 -11.25 28.62
CA THR A 254 10.72 -11.65 28.30
C THR A 254 10.74 -13.02 27.63
N VAL A 255 11.54 -13.18 26.58
CA VAL A 255 11.74 -14.48 25.92
C VAL A 255 12.55 -15.38 26.85
N VAL A 256 12.11 -16.63 27.04
CA VAL A 256 12.81 -17.62 27.88
C VAL A 256 13.43 -18.76 27.06
N LEU A 257 14.50 -19.35 27.59
CA LEU A 257 14.99 -20.65 27.14
C LEU A 257 14.21 -21.74 27.86
N LEU A 258 13.61 -22.65 27.10
CA LEU A 258 12.92 -23.82 27.62
C LEU A 258 13.53 -25.07 26.98
N ASP A 259 13.95 -26.00 27.82
CA ASP A 259 14.49 -27.30 27.41
C ASP A 259 13.33 -28.24 27.05
N TRP A 260 13.42 -28.86 25.86
CA TRP A 260 12.41 -29.78 25.36
C TRP A 260 12.11 -30.92 26.35
N PHE A 261 13.15 -31.49 26.95
CA PHE A 261 13.07 -32.63 27.86
C PHE A 261 12.84 -32.24 29.32
N LYS A 262 12.81 -30.93 29.63
CA LYS A 262 12.54 -30.42 30.98
C LYS A 262 11.35 -29.46 30.96
N GLY A 263 10.18 -29.98 30.62
CA GLY A 263 8.92 -29.24 30.63
C GLY A 263 8.52 -28.64 29.29
N GLY A 264 9.39 -28.62 28.28
CA GLY A 264 9.09 -28.05 26.96
C GLY A 264 8.07 -28.86 26.17
N ALA A 265 8.19 -30.19 26.19
CA ALA A 265 7.27 -31.09 25.51
C ALA A 265 5.85 -31.07 26.13
N GLU A 266 5.76 -30.87 27.44
CA GLU A 266 4.50 -30.76 28.19
C GLU A 266 3.86 -29.38 28.00
N TRP A 267 4.67 -28.32 28.06
CA TRP A 267 4.19 -26.95 27.86
C TRP A 267 3.59 -26.77 26.47
N LEU A 268 4.27 -27.21 25.41
CA LEU A 268 3.75 -27.14 24.05
C LEU A 268 3.00 -28.43 23.69
N ALA A 269 1.95 -28.80 24.43
CA ALA A 269 1.27 -30.08 24.29
C ALA A 269 0.76 -30.40 22.86
N LYS A 270 0.59 -31.68 22.52
CA LYS A 270 -0.05 -32.07 21.24
C LYS A 270 -1.47 -31.51 21.17
N GLY A 271 -1.83 -30.95 20.02
CA GLY A 271 -3.07 -30.20 19.81
C GLY A 271 -2.96 -28.71 20.11
N ALA A 272 -1.90 -28.26 20.79
CA ALA A 272 -1.70 -26.84 21.08
C ALA A 272 -1.62 -26.02 19.79
N ARG A 273 -2.33 -24.88 19.78
CA ARG A 273 -2.29 -23.86 18.74
C ARG A 273 -1.59 -22.64 19.29
N PHE A 274 -0.61 -22.12 18.56
CA PHE A 274 0.30 -21.09 19.05
C PHE A 274 0.81 -20.22 17.92
N THR A 275 1.48 -19.13 18.28
CA THR A 275 2.10 -18.23 17.31
C THR A 275 3.58 -18.53 17.17
N VAL A 276 4.02 -18.52 15.93
CA VAL A 276 5.43 -18.47 15.55
C VAL A 276 5.74 -17.09 15.01
N THR A 277 6.75 -16.43 15.59
CA THR A 277 7.33 -15.18 15.07
C THR A 277 8.74 -15.43 14.59
N ASP A 278 9.05 -15.12 13.33
CA ASP A 278 10.42 -15.16 12.82
C ASP A 278 11.22 -13.97 13.33
N VAL A 279 12.26 -14.24 14.10
CA VAL A 279 13.06 -13.19 14.76
C VAL A 279 13.71 -12.24 13.75
N ARG A 280 14.06 -12.76 12.57
CA ARG A 280 14.77 -11.98 11.55
C ARG A 280 13.87 -11.07 10.73
N THR A 281 12.63 -11.48 10.45
CA THR A 281 11.69 -10.70 9.63
C THR A 281 10.60 -10.01 10.44
N GLY A 282 10.40 -10.38 11.70
CA GLY A 282 9.30 -9.91 12.56
C GLY A 282 7.92 -10.44 12.16
N LYS A 283 7.82 -11.19 11.04
CA LYS A 283 6.56 -11.76 10.57
C LYS A 283 6.13 -12.92 11.47
N SER A 284 4.82 -13.06 11.64
CA SER A 284 4.24 -14.09 12.50
C SER A 284 3.13 -14.86 11.81
N PHE A 285 2.98 -16.15 12.13
CA PHE A 285 1.91 -17.01 11.65
C PHE A 285 1.47 -17.98 12.75
N ARG A 286 0.28 -18.57 12.61
CA ARG A 286 -0.23 -19.57 13.56
C ARG A 286 0.18 -20.96 13.15
N ALA A 287 0.60 -21.75 14.12
CA ALA A 287 0.91 -23.15 13.96
C ALA A 287 0.16 -24.00 14.99
N ARG A 288 -0.01 -25.27 14.66
CA ARG A 288 -0.50 -26.30 15.58
C ARG A 288 0.55 -27.37 15.71
N ARG A 289 0.82 -27.83 16.93
CA ARG A 289 1.56 -29.09 17.13
C ARG A 289 0.57 -30.23 17.00
N PHE A 290 0.79 -31.16 16.07
CA PHE A 290 -0.01 -32.39 16.00
C PHE A 290 0.76 -33.60 16.53
N GLY A 291 2.10 -33.62 16.38
CA GLY A 291 2.93 -34.78 16.66
C GLY A 291 4.28 -34.46 17.34
N GLY A 292 5.26 -35.32 17.10
CA GLY A 292 6.65 -35.15 17.55
C GLY A 292 6.96 -35.70 18.95
N TRP A 293 8.14 -36.34 19.07
CA TRP A 293 8.65 -36.97 20.30
C TRP A 293 9.87 -36.23 20.86
N TYR A 294 10.85 -35.92 20.01
CA TYR A 294 12.07 -35.20 20.41
C TYR A 294 12.06 -33.70 20.04
N HIS A 295 11.01 -33.28 19.36
CA HIS A 295 10.70 -31.91 18.94
C HIS A 295 9.21 -31.87 18.58
N ALA A 296 8.70 -30.70 18.19
CA ALA A 296 7.30 -30.54 17.82
C ALA A 296 7.14 -30.71 16.31
N ASP A 297 6.32 -31.67 15.89
CA ASP A 297 5.84 -31.76 14.51
C ASP A 297 4.63 -30.82 14.38
N CYS A 298 4.76 -29.84 13.50
CA CYS A 298 3.84 -28.72 13.40
C CYS A 298 3.31 -28.51 11.99
N GLU A 299 2.13 -27.92 11.90
CA GLU A 299 1.48 -27.51 10.66
C GLU A 299 1.01 -26.05 10.79
N PRO A 300 1.02 -25.26 9.71
CA PRO A 300 0.33 -23.97 9.70
C PRO A 300 -1.15 -24.20 9.97
N CYS A 301 -1.80 -23.32 10.72
CA CYS A 301 -3.22 -23.50 11.02
C CYS A 301 -4.13 -23.35 9.79
N THR A 302 -3.67 -22.62 8.75
CA THR A 302 -4.42 -22.30 7.53
C THR A 302 -3.50 -22.09 6.33
N ALA A 303 -4.07 -22.04 5.11
CA ALA A 303 -3.35 -21.67 3.89
C ALA A 303 -2.76 -20.26 3.90
N TYR A 304 -3.37 -19.33 4.63
CA TYR A 304 -2.80 -18.00 4.82
C TYR A 304 -1.56 -18.05 5.73
N ASP A 305 -1.63 -18.81 6.83
CA ASP A 305 -0.48 -19.05 7.71
C ASP A 305 0.69 -19.70 6.94
N ALA A 306 0.39 -20.65 6.04
CA ALA A 306 1.37 -21.27 5.15
C ALA A 306 1.99 -20.27 4.16
N LYS A 307 1.18 -19.35 3.58
CA LYS A 307 1.67 -18.27 2.72
C LYS A 307 2.62 -17.33 3.47
N ILE A 308 2.31 -16.94 4.72
CA ILE A 308 3.20 -16.11 5.54
C ILE A 308 4.51 -16.83 5.81
N MET A 309 4.45 -18.09 6.26
CA MET A 309 5.64 -18.90 6.50
C MET A 309 6.51 -19.03 5.25
N LYS A 310 5.89 -19.28 4.09
CA LYS A 310 6.58 -19.30 2.79
C LYS A 310 7.19 -17.94 2.42
N SER A 311 6.62 -16.83 2.88
CA SER A 311 7.15 -15.48 2.61
C SER A 311 8.43 -15.12 3.39
N PHE A 312 8.93 -16.01 4.26
CA PHE A 312 10.19 -15.80 4.97
C PHE A 312 11.40 -15.96 4.04
N GLU A 313 11.45 -17.08 3.31
CA GLU A 313 12.50 -17.41 2.33
C GLU A 313 12.08 -18.49 1.32
N GLY A 314 10.78 -18.76 1.19
CA GLY A 314 10.26 -19.95 0.53
C GLY A 314 10.21 -21.17 1.46
N TYR A 315 10.01 -22.36 0.88
CA TYR A 315 10.14 -23.63 1.59
C TYR A 315 11.61 -24.06 1.57
N SER A 316 12.21 -24.15 2.75
CA SER A 316 13.63 -24.36 2.92
C SER A 316 13.94 -25.18 4.17
N TRP A 317 15.02 -25.95 4.11
CA TRP A 317 15.61 -26.65 5.25
C TRP A 317 16.51 -25.73 6.11
N ASN A 318 16.68 -24.48 5.69
CA ASN A 318 17.38 -23.47 6.48
C ASN A 318 16.72 -23.32 7.85
N ARG A 319 17.57 -23.28 8.88
CA ARG A 319 17.12 -23.08 10.26
C ARG A 319 16.95 -21.60 10.51
N ARG A 320 15.83 -21.26 11.14
CA ARG A 320 15.47 -19.88 11.47
C ARG A 320 15.26 -19.73 12.97
N PRO A 321 15.78 -18.67 13.59
CA PRO A 321 15.45 -18.29 14.95
C PRO A 321 13.99 -17.82 15.02
N ILE A 322 13.22 -18.39 15.94
CA ILE A 322 11.82 -18.03 16.12
C ILE A 322 11.46 -17.85 17.59
N TRP A 323 10.39 -17.10 17.83
CA TRP A 323 9.70 -17.07 19.10
C TRP A 323 8.38 -17.84 19.00
N ILE A 324 8.13 -18.69 19.98
CA ILE A 324 6.83 -19.34 20.18
C ILE A 324 6.10 -18.59 21.29
N THR A 325 4.95 -18.01 20.98
CA THR A 325 4.07 -17.43 22.00
C THR A 325 2.88 -18.36 22.23
N TYR A 326 2.80 -18.91 23.44
CA TYR A 326 1.76 -19.85 23.85
C TYR A 326 1.52 -19.76 25.36
N ASP A 327 0.24 -19.80 25.77
CA ASP A 327 -0.18 -19.81 27.18
C ASP A 327 0.49 -18.72 28.05
N GLY A 328 0.48 -17.49 27.55
CA GLY A 328 1.05 -16.34 28.27
C GLY A 328 2.58 -16.27 28.31
N LYS A 329 3.29 -17.23 27.70
CA LYS A 329 4.75 -17.34 27.70
C LYS A 329 5.33 -17.22 26.30
N THR A 330 6.49 -16.59 26.19
CA THR A 330 7.27 -16.58 24.95
C THR A 330 8.56 -17.39 25.11
N VAL A 331 8.78 -18.37 24.24
CA VAL A 331 9.93 -19.28 24.29
C VAL A 331 10.77 -19.14 23.03
N ALA A 332 12.09 -19.08 23.19
CA ALA A 332 13.05 -19.12 22.11
C ALA A 332 13.11 -20.52 21.48
N ALA A 333 13.00 -20.58 20.16
CA ALA A 333 12.98 -21.83 19.41
C ALA A 333 13.66 -21.67 18.05
N SER A 334 13.71 -22.77 17.31
CA SER A 334 14.15 -22.78 15.92
C SER A 334 13.22 -23.61 15.06
N MET A 335 13.11 -23.27 13.79
CA MET A 335 12.32 -24.04 12.82
C MET A 335 12.97 -24.08 11.45
N HIS A 336 12.44 -24.91 10.56
CA HIS A 336 12.58 -24.76 9.12
C HIS A 336 11.18 -24.64 8.49
N THR A 337 11.08 -24.22 7.23
CA THR A 337 9.79 -24.04 6.55
C THR A 337 9.45 -25.19 5.59
N MET A 338 10.41 -26.06 5.27
CA MET A 338 10.19 -27.18 4.35
C MET A 338 9.12 -28.16 4.86
N PRO A 339 8.02 -28.37 4.11
CA PRO A 339 7.09 -29.46 4.39
C PRO A 339 7.76 -30.81 4.18
N HIS A 340 7.58 -31.75 5.10
CA HIS A 340 8.09 -33.12 4.99
C HIS A 340 7.25 -34.10 5.80
N MET A 341 7.33 -35.39 5.41
CA MET A 341 6.54 -36.54 5.87
C MET A 341 5.01 -36.33 5.80
N VAL A 342 4.29 -37.31 5.29
CA VAL A 342 2.87 -37.17 4.90
C VAL A 342 1.94 -37.43 6.08
N ASP A 343 1.12 -36.43 6.44
CA ASP A 343 -0.19 -36.54 7.10
C ASP A 343 -0.83 -35.13 7.19
N PRO A 344 -1.35 -34.57 6.09
CA PRO A 344 -1.83 -33.19 6.06
C PRO A 344 -3.12 -32.99 6.84
N THR A 345 -3.28 -31.85 7.51
CA THR A 345 -4.62 -31.36 7.85
C THR A 345 -5.31 -30.88 6.58
N PRO A 346 -6.51 -31.39 6.24
CA PRO A 346 -7.20 -30.99 5.02
C PRO A 346 -7.47 -29.47 4.98
N GLY A 347 -7.08 -28.81 3.88
CA GLY A 347 -7.49 -27.42 3.58
C GLY A 347 -6.51 -26.31 3.96
N ASP A 348 -5.31 -26.62 4.47
CA ASP A 348 -4.30 -25.63 4.86
C ASP A 348 -3.26 -25.29 3.77
N GLY A 349 -3.34 -25.91 2.58
CA GLY A 349 -2.38 -25.68 1.49
C GLY A 349 -0.93 -26.03 1.81
N PHE A 350 -0.66 -26.77 2.90
CA PHE A 350 0.67 -27.15 3.37
C PHE A 350 0.81 -28.68 3.37
N ASN A 351 1.61 -29.23 2.46
CA ASN A 351 1.69 -30.68 2.25
C ASN A 351 2.74 -31.33 3.15
N GLY A 352 2.36 -31.66 4.39
CA GLY A 352 3.21 -32.36 5.36
C GLY A 352 3.33 -31.55 6.65
N HIS A 353 4.44 -31.71 7.36
CA HIS A 353 4.72 -30.91 8.55
C HIS A 353 6.05 -30.17 8.46
N PHE A 354 6.26 -29.22 9.37
CA PHE A 354 7.54 -28.62 9.66
C PHE A 354 7.89 -28.83 11.13
N CYS A 355 9.18 -28.87 11.44
CA CYS A 355 9.63 -29.16 12.79
C CYS A 355 10.02 -27.88 13.54
N ILE A 356 9.54 -27.76 14.77
CA ILE A 356 9.98 -26.75 15.72
C ILE A 356 10.81 -27.41 16.82
N HIS A 357 12.00 -26.85 17.08
CA HIS A 357 12.97 -27.35 18.03
C HIS A 357 13.21 -26.32 19.13
N LEU A 358 13.05 -26.74 20.38
CA LEU A 358 13.43 -25.98 21.57
C LEU A 358 14.89 -26.28 21.95
N LEU A 359 15.35 -25.77 23.11
CA LEU A 359 16.66 -26.11 23.66
C LEU A 359 16.75 -27.64 23.89
N HIS A 360 17.89 -28.22 23.52
CA HIS A 360 18.17 -29.67 23.55
C HIS A 360 17.21 -30.59 22.75
N SER A 361 16.27 -30.07 21.94
CA SER A 361 15.52 -30.90 20.99
C SER A 361 16.45 -31.69 20.06
N LYS A 362 15.95 -32.78 19.46
CA LYS A 362 16.72 -33.62 18.52
C LYS A 362 16.08 -33.63 17.14
N VAL A 363 16.87 -33.67 16.07
CA VAL A 363 16.37 -33.72 14.68
C VAL A 363 15.95 -35.13 14.27
N HIS A 364 14.96 -35.25 13.37
CA HIS A 364 14.41 -36.53 12.89
C HIS A 364 15.47 -37.49 12.35
N GLU A 365 16.39 -37.00 11.52
CA GLU A 365 17.33 -37.85 10.78
C GLU A 365 18.31 -38.63 11.66
N THR A 366 18.78 -38.02 12.76
CA THR A 366 19.87 -38.56 13.56
C THR A 366 19.48 -38.87 15.00
N SER A 367 18.28 -38.46 15.43
CA SER A 367 17.87 -38.49 16.84
C SER A 367 18.92 -37.86 17.77
N ALA A 368 19.65 -36.88 17.24
CA ALA A 368 20.71 -36.17 17.93
C ALA A 368 20.43 -34.66 17.94
N GLU A 369 21.02 -34.00 18.92
CA GLU A 369 21.07 -32.55 18.95
C GLU A 369 21.93 -32.06 17.78
N CYS A 370 21.46 -31.04 17.06
CA CYS A 370 22.18 -30.49 15.91
C CYS A 370 22.65 -29.03 16.20
N PRO A 371 23.95 -28.73 16.08
CA PRO A 371 24.48 -27.39 16.41
C PRO A 371 23.78 -26.24 15.66
N ARG A 372 23.32 -26.48 14.42
CA ARG A 372 22.64 -25.47 13.60
C ARG A 372 21.32 -25.01 14.21
N HIS A 373 20.52 -25.93 14.75
CA HIS A 373 19.24 -25.55 15.34
C HIS A 373 19.44 -24.94 16.74
N GLN A 374 20.37 -25.46 17.55
CA GLN A 374 20.72 -24.87 18.84
C GLN A 374 21.23 -23.43 18.71
N SER A 375 22.07 -23.16 17.70
CA SER A 375 22.51 -21.79 17.41
C SER A 375 21.34 -20.84 17.14
N CYS A 376 20.31 -21.29 16.41
CA CYS A 376 19.11 -20.48 16.15
C CYS A 376 18.26 -20.27 17.40
N VAL A 377 18.17 -21.28 18.29
CA VAL A 377 17.50 -21.14 19.59
C VAL A 377 18.19 -20.06 20.43
N TYR A 378 19.53 -20.07 20.50
CA TYR A 378 20.28 -19.04 21.23
C TYR A 378 20.18 -17.66 20.57
N GLU A 379 20.17 -17.57 19.24
CA GLU A 379 19.95 -16.32 18.51
C GLU A 379 18.57 -15.73 18.86
N ALA A 380 17.51 -16.54 18.81
CA ALA A 380 16.16 -16.14 19.20
C ALA A 380 16.11 -15.67 20.66
N TYR A 381 16.80 -16.38 21.57
CA TYR A 381 16.85 -16.01 22.98
C TYR A 381 17.53 -14.66 23.20
N LYS A 382 18.68 -14.42 22.56
CA LYS A 382 19.40 -13.15 22.67
C LYS A 382 18.58 -11.98 22.15
N ALA A 383 17.92 -12.15 21.00
CA ALA A 383 17.08 -11.09 20.41
C ALA A 383 15.89 -10.69 21.30
N GLY A 384 15.43 -11.59 22.18
CA GLY A 384 14.29 -11.37 23.07
C GLY A 384 14.65 -10.80 24.45
N ARG A 385 15.95 -10.58 24.71
CA ARG A 385 16.45 -9.83 25.85
C ARG A 385 16.76 -8.43 25.33
N ALA A 386 15.86 -7.48 25.53
CA ALA A 386 16.24 -6.07 25.40
C ALA A 386 17.46 -5.80 26.30
N ASP A 387 18.41 -5.01 25.81
CA ASP A 387 19.58 -4.54 26.56
C ASP A 387 19.18 -3.87 27.89
#